data_AF-G5NH15-F1
#
_entry.id   AF-G5NH15-F1
#
_cell.length_a   1.000
_cell.length_b   1.000
_cell.length_c   1.000
_cell.angle_alpha   90.00
_cell.angle_beta   90.00
_cell.angle_gamma   90.00
#
_symmetry.space_group_name_H-M   'P 1'
#
loop_
_entity.id
_entity.type
_entity.pdbx_description
1 polymer ?
#
loop_
_entity_poly.entity_id
_entity_poly.type
_entity_poly.pdbx_seq_one_letter_code
_entity_poly.pdbx_strand_id
1 'polypeptide(L)' 'MDSSFTPIEQMLKFRASRHEDFPYQEILLTRLCMHMQGKLLENRNKMLKAQGINETLFMALITLESQENHSIQPSEF' A
#
# COMPACT_ATOMS: atom_id res chain seq x y z
N MET A 1 7.40 13.99 -17.82
CA MET A 1 6.23 13.89 -16.92
C MET A 1 6.43 14.94 -15.85
N ASP A 2 5.70 16.05 -15.93
CA ASP A 2 5.61 16.95 -14.78
C ASP A 2 4.93 16.18 -13.65
N SER A 3 5.69 15.90 -12.60
CA SER A 3 5.20 15.14 -11.47
C SER A 3 4.10 15.96 -10.79
N SER A 4 2.89 15.40 -10.67
CA SER A 4 1.78 15.99 -9.91
C SER A 4 2.11 16.22 -8.42
N PHE A 5 3.29 15.81 -7.98
CA PHE A 5 3.80 15.99 -6.63
C PHE A 5 4.35 17.39 -6.37
N THR A 6 5.03 18.01 -7.34
CA THR A 6 5.79 19.26 -7.10
C THR A 6 4.94 20.42 -6.60
N PRO A 7 3.76 20.73 -7.18
CA PRO A 7 2.93 21.83 -6.71
C PRO A 7 2.39 21.60 -5.28
N ILE A 8 2.06 20.36 -4.95
CA ILE A 8 1.51 20.01 -3.63
C ILE A 8 2.61 20.00 -2.57
N GLU A 9 3.80 19.51 -2.90
CA GLU A 9 4.96 19.58 -1.99
C GLU A 9 5.33 21.02 -1.65
N GLN A 10 5.32 21.92 -2.62
CA GLN A 10 5.55 23.35 -2.39
C GLN A 10 4.48 23.96 -1.47
N MET A 11 3.20 23.63 -1.70
CA MET A 11 2.10 24.06 -0.83
C MET A 11 2.27 23.54 0.60
N LEU A 12 2.65 22.27 0.76
CA LEU A 12 2.87 21.65 2.07
C LEU A 12 4.08 22.29 2.80
N LYS A 13 5.17 22.60 2.08
CA LYS A 13 6.33 23.31 2.65
C LYS A 13 5.95 24.70 3.15
N PHE A 14 5.14 25.43 2.38
CA PHE A 14 4.66 26.75 2.80
C PHE A 14 3.75 26.69 4.03
N ARG A 15 2.93 25.64 4.18
CA ARG A 15 2.12 25.44 5.39
C ARG A 15 2.99 25.10 6.60
N ALA A 16 3.99 24.24 6.41
CA ALA A 16 4.95 23.89 7.45
C ALA A 16 5.73 25.13 7.95
N SER A 17 6.05 26.08 7.07
CA SER A 17 6.74 27.31 7.49
C SER A 17 5.85 28.30 8.27
N ARG A 18 4.54 28.08 8.35
CA ARG A 18 3.58 28.96 9.04
C ARG A 18 3.06 28.37 10.36
N HIS A 19 3.27 27.09 10.61
CA HIS A 19 2.72 26.36 11.74
C HIS A 19 3.75 25.36 12.26
N GLU A 20 4.23 25.57 13.50
CA GLU A 20 5.30 24.78 14.12
C GLU A 20 4.91 23.29 14.29
N ASP A 21 3.64 23.01 14.63
CA ASP A 21 3.12 21.64 14.81
C ASP A 21 2.59 20.99 13.53
N PHE A 22 2.95 21.49 12.35
CA PHE A 22 2.44 20.94 11.09
C PHE A 22 3.14 19.60 10.74
N PRO A 23 2.39 18.49 10.58
CA PRO A 23 2.95 17.16 10.34
C PRO A 23 3.35 16.96 8.87
N TYR A 24 4.35 17.72 8.42
CA TYR A 24 4.77 17.77 7.02
C TYR A 24 5.22 16.39 6.50
N GLN A 25 6.03 15.68 7.28
CA GLN A 25 6.63 14.41 6.88
C GLN A 25 5.59 13.30 6.78
N GLU A 26 4.66 13.24 7.74
CA GLU A 26 3.58 12.26 7.80
C GLU A 26 2.62 12.44 6.63
N ILE A 27 2.28 13.69 6.30
CA ILE A 27 1.43 13.99 5.13
C ILE A 27 2.14 13.60 3.84
N LEU A 28 3.44 13.91 3.71
CA LEU A 28 4.21 13.56 2.52
C LEU A 28 4.29 12.03 2.35
N LEU A 29 4.61 11.31 3.43
CA LEU A 29 4.67 9.85 3.44
C LEU A 29 3.32 9.23 3.09
N THR A 30 2.23 9.71 3.70
CA THR A 30 0.87 9.22 3.42
C THR A 30 0.53 9.34 1.94
N ARG A 31 0.85 10.48 1.32
CA ARG A 31 0.62 10.70 -0.12
C ARG A 31 1.44 9.76 -0.98
N LEU A 32 2.72 9.55 -0.64
CA LEU A 32 3.57 8.60 -1.34
C LEU A 32 3.02 7.17 -1.23
N CYS A 33 2.60 6.77 -0.03
CA CYS A 33 1.98 5.46 0.21
C CYS A 33 0.73 5.27 -0.64
N MET A 34 -0.20 6.24 -0.66
CA MET A 34 -1.42 6.16 -1.47
C MET A 34 -1.12 6.04 -2.98
N HIS A 35 -0.15 6.81 -3.48
CA HIS A 35 0.24 6.75 -4.89
C HIS A 35 0.89 5.42 -5.28
N MET A 36 1.72 4.86 -4.39
CA MET A 36 2.39 3.60 -4.63
C MET A 36 1.46 2.40 -4.42
N GLN A 37 0.51 2.49 -3.50
CA GLN A 37 -0.42 1.41 -3.16
C GLN A 37 -1.17 0.91 -4.40
N GLY A 38 -1.70 1.80 -5.24
CA GLY A 38 -2.42 1.41 -6.46
C GLY A 38 -1.53 0.65 -7.44
N LYS A 39 -0.28 1.10 -7.63
CA LYS A 39 0.68 0.45 -8.53
C LYS A 39 1.11 -0.93 -8.03
N LEU A 40 1.38 -1.03 -6.72
CA LEU A 40 1.73 -2.29 -6.07
C LEU A 40 0.56 -3.28 -6.15
N LEU A 41 -0.67 -2.80 -5.91
CA LEU A 41 -1.89 -3.59 -6.01
C LEU A 41 -2.09 -4.13 -7.43
N GLU A 42 -1.97 -3.27 -8.44
CA GLU A 42 -2.11 -3.66 -9.85
C GLU A 42 -1.04 -4.68 -10.26
N ASN A 43 0.21 -4.45 -9.86
CA ASN A 43 1.32 -5.35 -10.17
C ASN A 43 1.12 -6.73 -9.55
N ARG A 44 0.74 -6.78 -8.27
CA ARG A 44 0.41 -8.03 -7.56
C ARG A 44 -0.76 -8.74 -8.24
N ASN A 45 -1.83 -8.03 -8.56
CA ASN A 45 -3.00 -8.64 -9.20
C ASN A 45 -2.68 -9.20 -10.59
N LYS A 46 -1.82 -8.53 -11.37
CA LYS A 46 -1.33 -9.06 -12.65
C LYS A 46 -0.52 -10.33 -12.46
N MET A 47 0.39 -10.35 -11.49
CA MET A 47 1.21 -11.51 -11.15
C MET A 47 0.35 -12.71 -10.73
N LEU A 48 -0.60 -12.51 -9.83
CA LEU A 48 -1.50 -13.57 -9.35
C LEU A 48 -2.39 -14.11 -10.47
N LYS A 49 -2.95 -13.21 -11.30
CA LYS A 49 -3.79 -13.60 -12.45
C LYS A 49 -3.02 -14.45 -13.46
N ALA A 50 -1.73 -14.17 -13.68
CA ALA A 50 -0.88 -14.98 -14.55
C ALA A 50 -0.70 -16.43 -14.03
N GLN A 51 -0.87 -16.64 -12.74
CA GLN A 51 -0.87 -17.97 -12.09
C GLN A 51 -2.29 -18.57 -11.94
N GLY A 52 -3.33 -17.90 -12.46
CA GLY A 52 -4.72 -18.36 -12.37
C GLY A 52 -5.36 -18.21 -10.99
N ILE A 53 -4.75 -17.44 -10.08
CA ILE A 53 -5.26 -17.25 -8.71
C ILE A 53 -5.58 -15.77 -8.42
N ASN A 54 -6.41 -15.52 -7.41
CA ASN A 54 -6.75 -14.18 -6.94
C ASN A 54 -6.07 -13.88 -5.58
N GLU A 55 -6.18 -12.64 -5.09
CA GLU A 55 -5.61 -12.24 -3.80
C GLU A 55 -6.13 -13.10 -2.65
N THR A 56 -7.44 -13.34 -2.57
CA THR A 56 -8.03 -14.10 -1.47
C THR A 56 -7.45 -15.51 -1.38
N LEU A 57 -7.34 -16.20 -2.51
CA LEU A 57 -6.73 -17.52 -2.57
C LEU A 57 -5.24 -17.47 -2.25
N PHE A 58 -4.52 -16.46 -2.75
CA PHE A 58 -3.11 -16.28 -2.44
C PHE A 58 -2.88 -16.08 -0.93
N MET A 59 -3.66 -15.20 -0.30
CA MET A 59 -3.60 -15.00 1.15
C MET A 59 -3.93 -16.28 1.90
N ALA A 60 -4.91 -17.06 1.43
CA ALA A 60 -5.22 -18.34 2.04
C ALA A 60 -4.06 -19.32 2.01
N LEU A 61 -3.39 -19.43 0.86
CA LEU A 61 -2.25 -20.32 0.68
C LEU A 61 -1.06 -19.92 1.57
N ILE A 62 -0.76 -18.62 1.66
CA ILE A 62 0.32 -18.12 2.55
C ILE A 62 -0.04 -18.36 4.02
N THR A 63 -1.29 -18.09 4.43
CA THR A 63 -1.72 -18.36 5.80
C THR A 63 -1.61 -19.85 6.12
N LEU A 64 -2.06 -20.75 5.23
CA LEU A 64 -1.92 -22.19 5.42
C LEU A 64 -0.44 -22.61 5.50
N GLU A 65 0.41 -22.13 4.59
CA GLU A 65 1.85 -22.45 4.58
C GLU A 65 2.58 -21.98 5.85
N SER A 66 2.11 -20.91 6.48
CA SER A 66 2.68 -20.42 7.74
C SER A 66 2.32 -21.26 8.97
N GLN A 67 1.36 -22.20 8.87
CA GLN A 67 0.96 -23.07 9.98
C GLN A 67 1.72 -24.40 9.95
N GLU A 68 2.17 -24.90 11.10
CA GLU A 68 2.89 -26.18 11.21
C GLU A 68 2.14 -27.35 10.53
N ASN A 69 0.82 -27.40 10.70
CA ASN A 69 -0.04 -28.45 10.16
C ASN A 69 -0.65 -28.12 8.79
N HIS A 70 -0.28 -26.98 8.19
CA HIS A 70 -0.82 -26.51 6.92
C HIS A 70 -2.36 -26.44 6.88
N SER A 71 -2.97 -26.11 8.02
CA SER A 71 -4.42 -26.08 8.21
C SER A 71 -4.81 -24.88 9.04
N ILE A 72 -5.98 -24.30 8.74
CA ILE A 72 -6.62 -23.26 9.56
C ILE A 72 -8.09 -23.62 9.75
N GLN A 73 -8.66 -23.26 10.89
CA GLN A 73 -10.10 -23.35 11.05
C GLN A 73 -10.76 -22.29 10.16
N PRO A 74 -11.90 -22.58 9.50
CA PRO A 74 -12.61 -21.59 8.68
C PRO A 74 -12.96 -20.29 9.43
N SER A 75 -13.11 -20.34 10.75
CA SER A 75 -13.37 -19.18 11.60
C SER A 75 -12.15 -18.27 11.83
N GLU A 76 -10.94 -18.75 11.52
CA GLU A 76 -9.69 -18.01 11.63
C GLU A 76 -9.34 -17.28 10.31
N PHE A 77 -10.18 -17.46 9.28
CA PHE A 77 -10.07 -16.79 7.98
C PHE A 77 -10.77 -15.43 7.94
#